data_AF-A0A8J7MKX5-F1
#
_entry.id   AF-A0A8J7MKX5-F1
#
_cell.length_a   1.000
_cell.length_b   1.000
_cell.length_c   1.000
_cell.angle_alpha   90.00
_cell.angle_beta   90.00
_cell.angle_gamma   90.00
#
_symmetry.space_group_name_H-M   'P 1'
#
loop_
_entity.id
_entity.type
_entity.pdbx_description
1 polymer ?
#
loop_
_entity_poly.entity_id
_entity_poly.type
_entity_poly.pdbx_seq_one_letter_code
_entity_poly.pdbx_strand_id
1 'polypeptide(L)' 'GYKAYGRTHEYYPLITKSDYQKTFLKNAIDKVFSGSLTSLVSALVGDEKVNQVEIDELKRLLEE' A
#
# COMPACT_ATOMS: atom_id res chain seq x y z
N GLY A 1 10.73 -12.42 -13.19
CA GLY A 1 11.25 -13.16 -14.34
C GLY A 1 12.74 -13.24 -14.17
N TYR A 2 13.42 -13.98 -15.03
CA TYR A 2 14.87 -13.96 -15.01
C TYR A 2 15.42 -14.11 -16.43
N LYS A 3 16.62 -13.59 -16.62
CA LYS A 3 17.42 -13.81 -17.83
C LYS A 3 18.66 -14.61 -17.43
N ALA A 4 18.88 -15.74 -18.10
CA ALA A 4 20.04 -16.57 -17.86
C ALA A 4 21.24 -16.11 -18.71
N TYR A 5 22.39 -16.04 -18.07
CA TYR A 5 23.70 -15.82 -18.68
C TYR A 5 24.60 -17.00 -18.28
N GLY A 6 24.44 -18.13 -18.97
CA GLY A 6 25.08 -19.39 -18.61
C GLY A 6 24.61 -19.90 -17.24
N ARG A 7 25.50 -19.83 -16.23
CA ARG A 7 25.18 -20.23 -14.84
C ARG A 7 24.63 -19.07 -13.99
N THR A 8 24.72 -17.83 -14.47
CA THR A 8 24.27 -16.64 -13.75
C THR A 8 22.85 -16.28 -14.13
N HIS A 9 22.03 -15.87 -13.16
CA HIS A 9 20.63 -15.50 -13.37
C HIS A 9 20.41 -14.05 -12.93
N GLU A 10 19.97 -13.20 -13.87
CA GLU A 10 19.59 -11.82 -13.61
C GLU A 10 18.07 -11.76 -13.40
N TYR A 11 17.64 -11.44 -12.19
CA TYR A 11 16.22 -11.37 -11.83
C TYR A 11 15.65 -9.97 -12.07
N TYR A 12 14.42 -9.91 -12.55
CA TYR A 12 13.70 -8.67 -12.76
C TYR A 12 12.23 -8.82 -12.34
N PRO A 13 11.59 -7.73 -11.90
CA PRO A 13 10.20 -7.77 -11.46
C PRO A 13 9.26 -8.12 -12.62
N LEU A 14 8.25 -8.96 -12.34
CA LEU A 14 7.17 -9.27 -13.30
C LEU A 14 6.00 -8.29 -13.22
N ILE A 15 5.91 -7.58 -12.10
CA ILE A 15 4.85 -6.62 -11.80
C ILE A 15 5.48 -5.31 -11.38
N THR A 16 4.74 -4.22 -11.53
CA THR A 16 5.23 -2.93 -11.07
C THR A 16 5.23 -2.87 -9.54
N LYS A 17 6.05 -1.97 -8.99
CA LYS A 17 6.04 -1.69 -7.55
C LYS A 17 4.65 -1.26 -7.07
N SER A 18 3.94 -0.45 -7.86
CA SER A 18 2.60 0.05 -7.55
C SER A 18 1.57 -1.09 -7.43
N ASP A 19 1.59 -2.03 -8.38
CA ASP A 19 0.65 -3.17 -8.36
C ASP A 19 0.91 -4.08 -7.16
N TYR A 20 2.19 -4.29 -6.82
CA TYR A 20 2.55 -5.02 -5.62
C TYR A 20 2.09 -4.30 -4.35
N GLN A 21 2.32 -2.99 -4.25
CA GLN A 21 1.90 -2.18 -3.11
C GLN A 21 0.40 -2.22 -2.89
N LYS A 22 -0.41 -2.11 -3.95
CA LYS A 22 -1.87 -2.23 -3.89
C LYS A 22 -2.30 -3.60 -3.36
N THR A 23 -1.72 -4.67 -3.91
CA THR A 23 -2.03 -6.06 -3.52
C THR A 23 -1.63 -6.32 -2.06
N PHE A 24 -0.44 -5.86 -1.68
CA PHE A 24 0.08 -5.96 -0.33
C PHE A 24 -0.84 -5.23 0.67
N LEU A 25 -1.21 -3.99 0.38
CA LEU A 25 -2.05 -3.18 1.24
C LEU A 25 -3.44 -3.81 1.41
N LYS A 26 -4.05 -4.28 0.32
CA LYS A 26 -5.33 -4.99 0.38
C LYS A 26 -5.27 -6.19 1.33
N ASN A 27 -4.25 -7.03 1.15
CA ASN A 27 -4.06 -8.20 2.02
C ASN A 27 -3.80 -7.82 3.48
N ALA A 28 -3.09 -6.71 3.73
CA ALA A 28 -2.85 -6.22 5.08
C ALA A 28 -4.14 -5.72 5.74
N ILE A 29 -4.97 -4.97 5.01
CA ILE A 29 -6.29 -4.51 5.48
C ILE A 29 -7.18 -5.71 5.83
N ASP A 30 -7.23 -6.71 4.95
CA ASP A 30 -8.04 -7.91 5.18
C ASP A 30 -7.57 -8.69 6.42
N LYS A 31 -6.26 -8.84 6.63
CA LYS A 31 -5.70 -9.63 7.74
C LYS A 31 -5.72 -8.92 9.09
N VAL A 32 -5.44 -7.62 9.12
CA VAL A 32 -5.24 -6.86 10.37
C VAL A 32 -6.51 -6.13 10.78
N PHE A 33 -7.28 -5.64 9.81
CA PHE A 33 -8.46 -4.81 10.05
C PHE A 33 -9.75 -5.50 9.56
N SER A 34 -9.71 -6.81 9.30
CA SER A 34 -10.86 -7.60 8.84
C SER A 34 -11.56 -6.99 7.62
N GLY A 35 -10.80 -6.37 6.72
CA GLY A 35 -11.32 -5.72 5.51
C GLY A 35 -11.85 -4.28 5.72
N SER A 36 -11.80 -3.75 6.95
CA SER A 36 -12.32 -2.42 7.28
C SER A 36 -11.27 -1.32 7.04
N LEU A 37 -11.42 -0.59 5.94
CA LEU A 37 -10.61 0.60 5.66
C LEU A 37 -10.82 1.69 6.73
N THR A 38 -12.05 1.86 7.22
CA THR A 38 -12.37 2.83 8.28
C THR A 38 -11.59 2.52 9.56
N SER A 39 -11.45 1.24 9.92
CA SER A 39 -10.69 0.83 11.10
C SER A 39 -9.19 1.13 10.97
N LEU A 40 -8.63 0.97 9.76
CA LEU A 40 -7.24 1.40 9.47
C LEU A 40 -7.10 2.92 9.64
N VAL A 41 -8.00 3.71 9.04
CA VAL A 41 -7.96 5.18 9.12
C VAL A 41 -8.11 5.66 10.57
N SER A 42 -9.03 5.06 11.34
CA SER A 42 -9.20 5.39 12.76
C SER A 42 -7.95 5.09 13.59
N ALA A 43 -7.24 4.00 13.30
CA ALA A 43 -5.98 3.67 13.98
C ALA A 43 -4.86 4.68 13.64
N LEU A 44 -4.75 5.09 12.37
CA LEU A 44 -3.73 6.05 11.95
C LEU A 44 -3.97 7.44 12.55
N VAL A 45 -5.21 7.93 12.51
CA VAL A 45 -5.58 9.24 13.06
C VAL A 45 -5.53 9.27 14.58
N GLY A 46 -5.75 8.13 15.25
CA GLY A 46 -5.72 8.03 16.71
C GLY A 46 -4.31 8.09 17.32
N ASP A 47 -3.31 7.53 16.62
CA ASP A 47 -1.94 7.39 17.14
C ASP A 47 -0.94 8.41 16.56
N GLU A 48 -1.15 8.95 15.36
CA GLU A 48 -0.27 9.97 14.76
C GLU A 48 -0.78 11.40 14.99
N LYS A 49 0.16 12.34 15.17
CA LYS A 49 -0.08 13.77 14.93
C LYS A 49 -0.23 14.01 13.42
N VAL A 50 -1.29 13.47 12.82
CA VAL A 50 -1.60 13.74 11.43
C VAL A 50 -1.80 15.24 11.28
N ASN A 51 -1.04 15.86 10.38
CA ASN A 51 -1.15 17.29 10.17
C ASN A 51 -2.51 17.58 9.52
N GLN A 52 -3.19 18.65 9.94
CA GLN A 52 -4.48 19.04 9.38
C GLN A 52 -4.43 19.16 7.84
N VAL A 53 -3.28 19.61 7.30
CA VAL A 53 -3.03 19.70 5.86
C VAL A 53 -3.08 18.33 5.17
N GLU A 54 -2.52 17.29 5.78
CA GLU A 54 -2.50 15.93 5.23
C GLU A 54 -3.90 15.32 5.26
N ILE A 55 -4.69 15.59 6.31
CA ILE A 55 -6.11 15.18 6.39
C ILE A 55 -6.92 15.81 5.28
N ASP A 56 -6.73 17.11 5.04
CA ASP A 56 -7.49 17.83 4.01
C ASP A 56 -7.10 17.38 2.60
N GLU A 57 -5.82 17.06 2.36
CA GLU A 57 -5.38 16.44 1.11
C GLU A 57 -5.99 15.03 0.91
N LEU A 58 -6.05 14.22 1.97
CA LEU A 58 -6.68 12.90 1.95
C LEU A 58 -8.18 12.98 1.65
N LYS A 59 -8.89 13.94 2.24
CA LYS A 59 -10.32 14.18 1.95
C LYS A 59 -10.52 14.54 0.48
N ARG A 60 -9.69 15.41 -0.08
CA ARG A 60 -9.76 15.79 -1.49
C ARG A 60 -9.59 14.58 -2.42
N LEU A 61 -8.67 13.68 -2.10
CA LEU A 61 -8.46 12.44 -2.86
C LEU A 61 -9.65 11.46 -2.78
N LEU A 62 -10.51 11.56 -1.77
CA LEU A 62 -11.69 10.72 -1.59
C LEU A 62 -12.97 11.33 -2.20
N GLU A 63 -13.00 12.65 -2.39
CA GLU A 63 -14.12 13.38 -2.99
C GLU A 63 -14.04 13.48 -4.53
N GLU A 64 -12.88 13.21 -5.12
CA GLU A 64 -12.70 12.96 -6.57
C GLU A 64 -13.09 11.54 -6.97
#